data_AF-A0A178AF41-F1
#
_entry.id   AF-A0A178AF41-F1
#
_cell.length_a   1.000
_cell.length_b   1.000
_cell.length_c   1.000
_cell.angle_alpha   90.00
_cell.angle_beta   90.00
_cell.angle_gamma   90.00
#
_symmetry.space_group_name_H-M   'P 1'
#
loop_
_entity.id
_entity.type
_entity.pdbx_description
1 polymer ?
#
loop_
_entity_poly.entity_id
_entity_poly.type
_entity_poly.pdbx_seq_one_letter_code
_entity_poly.pdbx_strand_id
1 'polypeptide(L)'
;MSPDCVHWWIEHGGHTSSARDLFFETDGWPGAPTFRILLDRFGIGWFADSGTLQLAVSRLDFETVKLLVEAGADVNERVTDWQTDIRENRAAPLPAMHEAVYAKSEEMIRYLAAHGAKVARRNTYHDHNPRRLELKPYMDLVIELGAVE
;
A
#
# COMPACT_ATOMS: atom_id res chain seq x y z
N MET A 1 -4.83 6.23 14.22
CA MET A 1 -5.75 7.34 14.58
C MET A 1 -7.19 6.96 14.23
N SER A 2 -8.17 7.27 15.07
CA SER A 2 -9.60 7.08 14.72
C SER A 2 -10.14 8.26 13.90
N PRO A 3 -11.36 8.13 13.31
CA PRO A 3 -12.05 9.25 12.66
C PRO A 3 -12.17 10.49 13.55
N ASP A 4 -12.53 10.33 14.83
CA ASP A 4 -12.68 11.44 15.78
C ASP A 4 -11.34 12.15 16.03
N CYS A 5 -10.25 11.39 16.16
CA CYS A 5 -8.91 11.97 16.32
C CYS A 5 -8.50 12.78 15.08
N VAL A 6 -8.83 12.31 13.88
CA VAL A 6 -8.53 13.04 12.64
C VAL A 6 -9.36 14.30 12.52
N HIS A 7 -10.67 14.24 12.83
CA HIS A 7 -11.52 15.43 12.85
C HIS A 7 -10.96 16.48 13.80
N TRP A 8 -10.68 16.09 15.04
CA TRP A 8 -10.10 17.00 16.03
C TRP A 8 -8.77 17.59 15.53
N TRP A 9 -7.88 16.76 14.99
CA TRP A 9 -6.59 17.21 14.46
C TRP A 9 -6.75 18.26 13.34
N ILE A 10 -7.65 18.02 12.38
CA ILE A 10 -7.92 18.96 11.29
C ILE A 10 -8.52 20.28 11.83
N GLU A 11 -9.49 20.19 12.73
CA GLU A 11 -10.17 21.36 13.32
C GLU A 11 -9.22 22.26 14.11
N HIS A 12 -8.16 21.67 14.69
CA HIS A 12 -7.15 22.40 15.47
C HIS A 12 -5.94 22.80 14.62
N GLY A 13 -6.06 22.82 13.29
CA GLY A 13 -5.04 23.31 12.38
C GLY A 13 -3.92 22.30 12.07
N GLY A 14 -4.12 21.03 12.43
CA GLY A 14 -3.24 19.94 12.03
C GLY A 14 -3.18 19.81 10.50
N HIS A 15 -1.98 19.95 9.94
CA HIS A 15 -1.74 19.72 8.53
C HIS A 15 -0.33 19.15 8.30
N THR A 16 -0.18 18.29 7.32
CA THR A 16 1.11 17.84 6.79
C THR A 16 1.08 17.96 5.26
N SER A 17 2.25 18.07 4.64
CA SER A 17 2.36 18.15 3.18
C SER A 17 2.12 16.81 2.47
N SER A 18 2.12 15.70 3.21
CA SER A 18 1.89 14.35 2.71
C SER A 18 1.27 13.47 3.82
N ALA A 19 0.58 12.41 3.42
CA ALA A 19 0.16 11.33 4.31
C ALA A 19 1.33 10.52 4.88
N ARG A 20 2.54 10.71 4.33
CA ARG A 20 3.79 10.18 4.87
C ARG A 20 3.91 10.61 6.34
N ASP A 21 4.35 9.71 7.22
CA ASP A 21 4.49 9.90 8.68
C ASP A 21 3.21 9.79 9.51
N LEU A 22 2.03 10.13 8.96
CA LEU A 22 0.79 10.16 9.75
C LEU A 22 0.39 8.81 10.37
N PHE A 23 0.73 7.69 9.72
CA PHE A 23 0.32 6.35 10.14
C PHE A 23 1.46 5.47 10.67
N PHE A 24 2.69 5.97 10.70
CA PHE A 24 3.84 5.21 11.21
C PHE A 24 3.92 5.25 12.74
N GLU A 25 3.57 6.38 13.34
CA GLU A 25 3.66 6.57 14.80
C GLU A 25 2.39 6.17 15.55
N THR A 26 1.28 5.97 14.84
CA THR A 26 0.02 5.63 15.49
C THR A 26 -0.05 4.13 15.75
N ASP A 27 -0.35 3.75 17.00
CA ASP A 27 -0.48 2.37 17.52
C ASP A 27 -1.53 1.47 16.81
N GLY A 28 -2.07 1.91 15.66
CA GLY A 28 -3.02 1.15 14.88
C GLY A 28 -3.29 1.74 13.50
N TRP A 29 -3.49 0.86 12.52
CA TRP A 29 -3.96 1.23 11.19
C TRP A 29 -5.36 1.81 11.27
N PRO A 30 -5.61 3.00 10.70
CA PRO A 30 -6.80 3.78 10.98
C PRO A 30 -8.06 3.32 10.22
N GLY A 31 -7.89 2.44 9.22
CA GLY A 31 -8.96 1.84 8.42
C GLY A 31 -9.70 2.83 7.50
N ALA A 32 -10.55 2.27 6.64
CA ALA A 32 -11.23 3.00 5.56
C ALA A 32 -12.02 4.25 6.00
N PRO A 33 -12.75 4.27 7.14
CA PRO A 33 -13.48 5.47 7.57
C PRO A 33 -12.58 6.69 7.74
N THR A 34 -11.38 6.49 8.28
CA THR A 34 -10.40 7.56 8.50
C THR A 34 -9.79 8.02 7.18
N PHE A 35 -9.47 7.08 6.29
CA PHE A 35 -8.96 7.42 4.95
C PHE A 35 -9.96 8.22 4.14
N ARG A 36 -11.26 7.96 4.28
CA ARG A 36 -12.30 8.74 3.59
C ARG A 36 -12.29 10.22 4.01
N ILE A 37 -12.20 10.49 5.30
CA ILE A 37 -12.11 11.88 5.81
C ILE A 37 -10.87 12.58 5.27
N LEU A 38 -9.73 11.88 5.27
CA LEU A 38 -8.46 12.44 4.78
C LEU A 38 -8.48 12.66 3.27
N LEU A 39 -9.07 11.75 2.51
CA LEU A 39 -9.26 11.89 1.07
C LEU A 39 -10.17 13.07 0.73
N ASP A 40 -11.29 13.22 1.43
CA ASP A 40 -12.23 14.34 1.24
C ASP A 40 -11.57 15.69 1.54
N ARG A 41 -10.64 15.72 2.51
CA ARG A 41 -9.97 16.94 2.95
C ARG A 41 -8.77 17.34 2.10
N PHE A 42 -7.90 16.38 1.78
CA PHE A 42 -6.58 16.64 1.19
C PHE A 42 -6.46 16.17 -0.27
N GLY A 43 -7.39 15.34 -0.73
CA GLY A 43 -7.38 14.76 -2.08
C GLY A 43 -6.38 13.62 -2.25
N ILE A 44 -6.50 12.88 -3.35
CA ILE A 44 -5.68 11.68 -3.60
C ILE A 44 -4.18 11.99 -3.73
N GLY A 45 -3.83 13.16 -4.27
CA GLY A 45 -2.43 13.58 -4.45
C GLY A 45 -1.66 13.72 -3.13
N TRP A 46 -2.34 13.89 -2.00
CA TRP A 46 -1.71 13.93 -0.68
C TRP A 46 -1.17 12.56 -0.21
N PHE A 47 -1.68 11.47 -0.79
CA PHE A 47 -1.19 10.11 -0.60
C PHE A 47 -0.09 9.72 -1.61
N ALA A 48 0.26 10.60 -2.55
CA ALA A 48 1.35 10.32 -3.47
C ALA A 48 2.67 10.16 -2.71
N ASP A 49 3.44 9.14 -3.10
CA ASP A 49 4.72 8.75 -2.56
C ASP A 49 4.66 8.39 -1.06
N SER A 50 3.49 8.27 -0.42
CA SER A 50 3.40 8.05 1.03
C SER A 50 3.57 6.58 1.44
N GLY A 51 3.38 5.64 0.51
CA GLY A 51 3.31 4.21 0.81
C GLY A 51 1.99 3.75 1.41
N THR A 52 0.98 4.61 1.44
CA THR A 52 -0.32 4.30 2.04
C THR A 52 -1.00 3.11 1.36
N LEU A 53 -1.00 3.04 0.03
CA LEU A 53 -1.63 1.93 -0.70
C LEU A 53 -0.97 0.59 -0.37
N GLN A 54 0.36 0.56 -0.36
CA GLN A 54 1.19 -0.61 -0.07
C GLN A 54 0.96 -1.09 1.37
N LEU A 55 0.86 -0.16 2.33
CA LEU A 55 0.53 -0.47 3.73
C LEU A 55 -0.90 -0.98 3.91
N ALA A 56 -1.87 -0.49 3.13
CA ALA A 56 -3.23 -1.00 3.15
C ALA A 56 -3.28 -2.46 2.68
N VAL A 57 -2.54 -2.76 1.60
CA VAL A 57 -2.40 -4.10 1.06
C VAL A 57 -1.73 -5.06 2.06
N SER A 58 -0.60 -4.67 2.64
CA SER A 58 0.13 -5.53 3.58
C SER A 58 -0.65 -5.83 4.86
N ARG A 59 -1.59 -4.94 5.22
CA ARG A 59 -2.54 -5.12 6.33
C ARG A 59 -3.83 -5.82 5.94
N LEU A 60 -3.98 -6.27 4.70
CA LEU A 60 -5.18 -6.92 4.16
C LEU A 60 -6.45 -6.05 4.31
N ASP A 61 -6.30 -4.73 4.33
CA ASP A 61 -7.43 -3.80 4.40
C ASP A 61 -7.98 -3.50 3.01
N PHE A 62 -8.78 -4.45 2.51
CA PHE A 62 -9.31 -4.39 1.15
C PHE A 62 -10.21 -3.18 0.89
N GLU A 63 -10.95 -2.73 1.90
CA GLU A 63 -11.85 -1.58 1.76
C GLU A 63 -11.06 -0.28 1.62
N THR A 64 -9.96 -0.11 2.37
CA THR A 64 -9.05 1.03 2.15
C THR A 64 -8.36 0.94 0.79
N VAL A 65 -7.97 -0.26 0.34
CA VAL A 65 -7.36 -0.43 -0.99
C VAL A 65 -8.34 0.00 -2.08
N LYS A 66 -9.59 -0.47 -2.03
CA LYS A 66 -10.63 -0.04 -2.98
C LYS A 66 -10.78 1.48 -2.99
N LEU A 67 -10.95 2.08 -1.81
CA LEU A 67 -11.14 3.52 -1.66
C LEU A 67 -10.01 4.31 -2.33
N LEU A 68 -8.74 3.93 -2.11
CA LEU A 68 -7.59 4.62 -2.69
C LEU A 68 -7.50 4.42 -4.20
N VAL A 69 -7.68 3.19 -4.68
CA VAL A 69 -7.60 2.85 -6.11
C VAL A 69 -8.73 3.52 -6.90
N GLU A 70 -9.96 3.47 -6.40
CA GLU A 70 -11.12 4.13 -7.01
C GLU A 70 -11.00 5.66 -7.00
N ALA A 71 -10.30 6.22 -6.00
CA ALA A 71 -9.96 7.63 -5.95
C ALA A 71 -8.82 8.04 -6.89
N GLY A 72 -8.20 7.08 -7.60
CA GLY A 72 -7.14 7.33 -8.59
C GLY A 72 -5.72 7.23 -8.06
N ALA A 73 -5.49 6.50 -6.96
CA ALA A 73 -4.12 6.14 -6.55
C ALA A 73 -3.40 5.39 -7.69
N ASP A 74 -2.12 5.71 -7.91
CA ASP A 74 -1.30 4.95 -8.84
C ASP A 74 -0.98 3.57 -8.25
N VAL A 75 -1.59 2.53 -8.82
CA VAL A 75 -1.42 1.13 -8.39
C VAL A 75 0.00 0.59 -8.61
N ASN A 76 0.77 1.23 -9.49
CA ASN A 76 2.16 0.88 -9.79
C ASN A 76 3.15 1.82 -9.11
N GLU A 77 2.68 2.66 -8.18
CA GLU A 77 3.51 3.65 -7.52
C GLU A 77 4.74 2.99 -6.85
N ARG A 78 5.88 3.63 -7.12
CA ARG A 78 7.15 3.30 -6.46
C ARG A 78 7.40 4.35 -5.40
N VAL A 79 7.31 3.90 -4.16
CA VAL A 79 7.54 4.74 -3.00
C VAL A 79 9.04 4.98 -2.87
N THR A 80 9.41 6.25 -2.75
CA THR A 80 10.78 6.68 -2.50
C THR A 80 11.22 6.12 -1.16
N ASP A 81 12.46 5.62 -1.11
CA ASP A 81 13.05 5.14 0.13
C ASP A 81 12.95 6.22 1.21
N TRP A 82 12.42 5.84 2.38
CA TRP A 82 12.18 6.78 3.47
C TRP A 82 13.47 7.22 4.16
N GLN A 83 14.63 6.73 3.70
CA GLN A 83 15.96 7.00 4.27
C GLN A 83 16.01 6.72 5.78
N THR A 84 15.08 5.91 6.29
CA THR A 84 15.07 5.44 7.66
C THR A 84 16.29 4.55 7.87
N ASP A 85 17.04 4.83 8.94
CA ASP A 85 18.32 4.22 9.30
C ASP A 85 18.44 2.78 8.79
N ILE A 86 19.47 2.51 7.99
CA ILE A 86 19.84 1.19 7.44
C ILE A 86 19.87 0.07 8.51
N ARG A 87 19.96 0.42 9.80
CA ARG A 87 19.84 -0.50 10.93
C ARG A 87 18.41 -1.01 11.20
N GLU A 88 17.38 -0.23 10.89
CA GLU A 88 15.98 -0.60 11.09
C GLU A 88 15.39 -1.42 9.93
N ASN A 89 16.14 -1.59 8.83
CA ASN A 89 15.78 -2.42 7.68
C ASN A 89 14.35 -2.18 7.15
N ARG A 90 13.81 -0.97 7.32
CA ARG A 90 12.61 -0.52 6.62
C ARG A 90 13.05 0.17 5.34
N ALA A 91 13.38 -0.64 4.34
CA ALA A 91 13.36 -0.17 2.97
C ALA A 91 11.94 0.34 2.65
N ALA A 92 11.83 1.28 1.71
CA ALA A 92 10.54 1.66 1.12
C ALA A 92 9.62 0.44 0.92
N PRO A 93 8.31 0.59 1.15
CA PRO A 93 7.36 -0.50 0.99
C PRO A 93 7.42 -1.02 -0.44
N LEU A 94 7.25 -2.34 -0.59
CA LEU A 94 7.26 -2.96 -1.92
C LEU A 94 6.05 -2.46 -2.72
N PRO A 95 6.09 -2.47 -4.07
CA PRO A 95 4.94 -2.10 -4.87
C PRO A 95 3.68 -2.88 -4.45
N ALA A 96 2.49 -2.30 -4.59
CA ALA A 96 1.25 -2.84 -4.03
C ALA A 96 1.00 -4.32 -4.42
N MET A 97 1.26 -4.70 -5.67
CA MET A 97 1.12 -6.09 -6.11
C MET A 97 2.11 -7.05 -5.41
N HIS A 98 3.34 -6.61 -5.09
CA HIS A 98 4.28 -7.44 -4.33
C HIS A 98 3.77 -7.67 -2.91
N GLU A 99 3.27 -6.62 -2.24
CA GLU A 99 2.68 -6.75 -0.91
C GLU A 99 1.51 -7.75 -0.92
N ALA A 100 0.66 -7.72 -1.97
CA ALA A 100 -0.47 -8.65 -2.11
C ALA A 100 -0.02 -10.12 -2.23
N VAL A 101 1.06 -10.37 -2.96
CA VAL A 101 1.68 -11.70 -3.08
C VAL A 101 2.25 -12.14 -1.73
N TYR A 102 3.00 -11.28 -1.05
CA TYR A 102 3.57 -11.59 0.27
C TYR A 102 2.48 -11.84 1.33
N ALA A 103 1.39 -11.10 1.26
CA ALA A 103 0.21 -11.26 2.08
C ALA A 103 -0.64 -12.48 1.68
N LYS A 104 -0.29 -13.18 0.58
CA LYS A 104 -0.96 -14.39 0.09
C LYS A 104 -2.46 -14.18 -0.17
N SER A 105 -2.83 -13.00 -0.64
CA SER A 105 -4.23 -12.63 -0.89
C SER A 105 -4.55 -12.68 -2.38
N GLU A 106 -5.18 -13.77 -2.84
CA GLU A 106 -5.65 -13.88 -4.23
C GLU A 106 -6.66 -12.79 -4.60
N GLU A 107 -7.55 -12.43 -3.66
CA GLU A 107 -8.54 -11.38 -3.88
C GLU A 107 -7.87 -10.05 -4.19
N MET A 108 -6.86 -9.68 -3.39
CA MET A 108 -6.10 -8.45 -3.57
C MET A 108 -5.31 -8.48 -4.88
N ILE A 109 -4.70 -9.62 -5.24
CA ILE A 109 -3.97 -9.80 -6.49
C ILE A 109 -4.89 -9.57 -7.69
N ARG A 110 -6.06 -10.24 -7.70
CA ARG A 110 -7.05 -10.12 -8.79
C ARG A 110 -7.55 -8.68 -8.93
N TYR A 111 -7.85 -8.04 -7.80
CA TYR A 111 -8.30 -6.65 -7.79
C TYR A 111 -7.24 -5.70 -8.34
N LEU A 112 -6.02 -5.73 -7.81
CA LEU A 112 -4.94 -4.86 -8.27
C LEU A 112 -4.61 -5.11 -9.75
N ALA A 113 -4.59 -6.37 -10.21
CA ALA A 113 -4.36 -6.71 -11.61
C ALA A 113 -5.45 -6.15 -12.53
N ALA A 114 -6.72 -6.25 -12.13
CA ALA A 114 -7.85 -5.69 -12.87
C ALA A 114 -7.75 -4.15 -13.00
N HIS A 115 -7.09 -3.49 -12.05
CA HIS A 115 -6.80 -2.07 -12.07
C HIS A 115 -5.44 -1.71 -12.69
N GLY A 116 -4.78 -2.65 -13.38
CA GLY A 116 -3.57 -2.40 -14.17
C GLY A 116 -2.26 -2.45 -13.39
N ALA A 117 -2.27 -3.01 -12.17
CA ALA A 117 -1.06 -3.24 -11.42
C ALA A 117 -0.17 -4.30 -12.10
N LYS A 118 1.13 -4.05 -12.11
CA LYS A 118 2.15 -4.90 -12.74
C LYS A 118 3.29 -5.19 -11.77
N VAL A 119 3.93 -6.34 -11.98
CA VAL A 119 5.14 -6.74 -11.27
C VAL A 119 6.27 -6.95 -12.26
N ALA A 120 7.42 -6.34 -11.99
CA ALA A 120 8.64 -6.60 -12.73
C ALA A 120 9.00 -8.08 -12.69
N ARG A 121 9.14 -8.72 -13.86
CA ARG A 121 9.60 -10.12 -13.95
C ARG A 121 10.89 -10.39 -13.17
N ARG A 122 11.77 -9.41 -12.99
CA ARG A 122 13.03 -9.59 -12.22
C ARG A 122 12.87 -9.58 -10.72
N ASN A 123 11.83 -8.92 -10.18
CA ASN A 123 11.54 -8.98 -8.74
C ASN A 123 10.74 -10.23 -8.36
N THR A 124 10.42 -11.10 -9.33
CA THR A 124 9.67 -12.33 -9.09
C THR A 124 10.49 -13.41 -8.38
N TYR A 125 11.81 -13.22 -8.23
CA TYR A 125 12.69 -14.14 -7.53
C TYR A 125 13.82 -13.39 -6.85
N HIS A 126 13.74 -13.21 -5.53
CA HIS A 126 14.98 -13.26 -4.76
C HIS A 126 15.32 -14.74 -4.61
N ASP A 127 16.35 -15.20 -5.33
CA ASP A 127 16.78 -16.61 -5.37
C ASP A 127 17.11 -17.19 -3.99
N HIS A 128 17.18 -16.37 -2.94
CA HIS A 128 17.47 -16.77 -1.56
C HIS A 128 16.27 -16.57 -0.61
N ASN A 129 15.07 -16.29 -1.14
CA ASN A 129 13.87 -16.19 -0.31
C ASN A 129 13.37 -17.61 0.06
N PRO A 130 13.44 -18.02 1.34
CA PRO A 130 13.01 -19.35 1.77
C PRO A 130 11.51 -19.61 1.54
N ARG A 131 10.71 -18.56 1.32
CA ARG A 131 9.27 -18.64 1.05
C ARG A 131 8.93 -18.84 -0.43
N ARG A 132 9.92 -19.00 -1.33
CA ARG A 132 9.69 -19.13 -2.78
C ARG A 132 8.62 -20.17 -3.15
N LEU A 133 8.65 -21.35 -2.53
CA LEU A 133 7.67 -22.40 -2.81
C LEU A 133 6.26 -22.02 -2.33
N GLU A 134 6.15 -21.30 -1.22
CA GLU A 134 4.87 -20.86 -0.67
C GLU A 134 4.22 -19.74 -1.48
N LEU A 135 5.03 -18.85 -2.05
CA LEU A 135 4.55 -17.72 -2.84
C LEU A 135 4.29 -18.10 -4.30
N LYS A 136 4.80 -19.27 -4.75
CA LYS A 136 4.69 -19.72 -6.13
C LYS A 136 3.25 -19.70 -6.68
N PRO A 137 2.21 -20.22 -5.98
CA PRO A 137 0.85 -20.20 -6.51
C PRO A 137 0.32 -18.79 -6.77
N TYR A 138 0.63 -17.84 -5.88
CA TYR A 138 0.24 -16.44 -6.01
C TYR A 138 0.99 -15.74 -7.15
N MET A 139 2.26 -16.10 -7.36
CA MET A 139 3.03 -15.61 -8.51
C MET A 139 2.55 -16.20 -9.83
N ASP A 140 2.22 -17.49 -9.86
CA ASP A 140 1.61 -18.13 -11.03
C ASP A 140 0.30 -17.41 -11.39
N LEU A 141 -0.52 -17.05 -10.39
CA LEU A 141 -1.72 -16.25 -10.59
C LEU A 141 -1.42 -14.86 -11.20
N VAL A 142 -0.40 -14.15 -10.72
CA VAL A 142 0.02 -12.85 -11.31
C VAL A 142 0.41 -13.02 -12.79
N ILE A 143 1.11 -14.11 -13.13
CA ILE A 143 1.50 -14.44 -14.51
C ILE A 143 0.27 -14.77 -15.36
N GLU A 144 -0.65 -15.58 -14.85
CA GLU A 144 -1.91 -15.95 -15.52
C GLU A 144 -2.78 -14.74 -15.82
N LEU A 145 -2.81 -13.76 -14.91
CA LEU A 145 -3.52 -12.49 -15.09
C LEU A 145 -2.81 -11.53 -16.04
N GLY A 146 -1.62 -11.87 -16.55
CA GLY A 146 -0.83 -11.00 -17.42
C GLY A 146 -0.29 -9.76 -16.70
N ALA A 147 -0.28 -9.76 -15.36
CA ALA A 147 0.13 -8.64 -14.51
C ALA A 147 1.66 -8.59 -14.29
N VAL A 148 2.42 -8.92 -15.33
CA VAL A 148 3.88 -8.86 -15.35
C VAL A 148 4.36 -7.88 -16.40
N GLU A 149 5.35 -7.05 -16.07
CA GLU A 149 6.07 -6.18 -17.02
C GLU A 149 7.37 -6.80 -17.53
#